data_AF-L8LXS2-F1
#
_entry.id   AF-L8LXS2-F1
#
_cell.length_a   1.000
_cell.length_b   1.000
_cell.length_c   1.000
_cell.angle_alpha   90.00
_cell.angle_beta   90.00
_cell.angle_gamma   90.00
#
_symmetry.space_group_name_H-M   'P 1'
#
loop_
_entity.id
_entity.type
_entity.pdbx_description
1 polymer ?
#
loop_
_entity_poly.entity_id
_entity_poly.type
_entity_poly.pdbx_seq_one_letter_code
_entity_poly.pdbx_strand_id
1 'polypeptide(L)'
;MAELKLISKYPDSLRQIIQSALSERLYSIETGIKQTEKHLQEFETKYQLSTGEFIRRFNNDELLHSFDFDEWIGESRMLAHLRESKEAIEEVKFVN
;
A
#
# COMPACT_ATOMS: atom_id res chain seq x y z
N MET A 1 0.88 -7.13 -21.06
CA MET A 1 1.67 -5.96 -20.61
C MET A 1 1.44 -4.82 -21.59
N ALA A 2 1.30 -3.60 -21.09
CA ALA A 2 1.17 -2.40 -21.92
C ALA A 2 2.43 -1.55 -21.78
N GLU A 3 2.85 -0.90 -22.86
CA GLU A 3 4.02 -0.02 -22.89
C GLU A 3 3.58 1.44 -22.93
N LEU A 4 4.25 2.31 -22.17
CA LEU A 4 4.13 3.76 -22.27
C LEU A 4 5.41 4.35 -22.87
N LYS A 5 5.29 5.09 -23.97
CA LYS A 5 6.41 5.77 -24.63
C LYS A 5 6.45 7.24 -24.25
N LEU A 6 7.62 7.71 -23.82
CA LEU A 6 7.90 9.10 -23.48
C LEU A 6 8.93 9.69 -24.45
N ILE A 7 8.73 10.92 -24.90
CA ILE A 7 9.63 11.61 -25.84
C ILE A 7 10.15 12.89 -25.17
N SER A 8 11.45 13.13 -25.26
CA SER A 8 12.10 14.35 -24.75
C SER A 8 13.26 14.75 -25.63
N LYS A 9 13.59 16.05 -25.64
CA LYS A 9 14.83 16.58 -26.24
C LYS A 9 16.07 16.16 -25.44
N TYR A 10 15.90 15.74 -24.19
CA TYR A 10 16.96 15.34 -23.26
C TYR A 10 16.62 13.98 -22.64
N PRO A 11 16.87 12.87 -23.36
CA PRO A 11 16.45 11.53 -22.94
C PRO A 11 17.11 11.07 -21.62
N ASP A 12 18.38 11.40 -21.39
CA ASP A 12 19.07 11.03 -20.15
C ASP A 12 18.48 11.74 -18.93
N SER A 13 18.18 13.04 -19.06
CA SER A 13 17.53 13.83 -18.01
C SER A 13 16.11 13.31 -17.73
N LEU A 14 15.34 12.98 -18.78
CA LEU A 14 14.03 12.37 -18.62
C LEU A 14 14.12 11.04 -17.86
N ARG A 15 15.06 10.16 -18.24
CA ARG A 15 15.27 8.88 -17.56
C ARG A 15 15.57 9.08 -16.08
N GLN A 16 16.49 9.98 -15.73
CA GLN A 16 16.82 10.29 -14.34
C GLN A 16 15.61 10.81 -13.56
N ILE A 17 14.82 11.73 -14.12
CA ILE A 17 13.61 12.26 -13.48
C ILE A 17 12.62 11.13 -13.17
N ILE A 18 12.36 10.24 -14.14
CA ILE A 18 11.43 9.13 -13.94
C ILE A 18 11.98 8.15 -12.88
N GLN A 19 13.27 7.82 -12.92
CA GLN A 19 13.91 6.94 -11.93
C GLN A 19 13.81 7.52 -10.51
N SER A 20 14.10 8.81 -10.33
CA SER A 20 13.98 9.49 -9.05
C SER A 20 12.55 9.50 -8.55
N ALA A 21 11.58 9.86 -9.41
CA ALA A 21 10.17 9.91 -9.03
C ALA A 21 9.62 8.54 -8.61
N LEU A 22 9.98 7.46 -9.32
CA LEU A 22 9.59 6.09 -8.97
C LEU A 22 10.21 5.68 -7.63
N SER A 23 11.49 6.02 -7.41
CA SER A 23 12.22 5.67 -6.18
C SER A 23 11.67 6.41 -4.96
N GLU A 24 11.39 7.71 -5.08
CA GLU A 24 10.77 8.53 -4.03
C GLU A 24 9.36 8.02 -3.68
N ARG A 25 8.57 7.68 -4.71
CA ARG A 25 7.23 7.13 -4.51
C ARG A 25 7.29 5.77 -3.81
N LEU A 26 8.19 4.89 -4.21
CA LEU A 26 8.37 3.59 -3.57
C LEU A 26 8.76 3.74 -2.10
N TYR A 27 9.73 4.61 -1.79
CA TYR A 27 10.13 4.90 -0.41
C TYR A 27 8.97 5.41 0.45
N SER A 28 8.15 6.32 -0.09
CA SER A 28 6.96 6.82 0.60
C SER A 28 5.94 5.71 0.87
N ILE A 29 5.68 4.84 -0.10
CA ILE A 29 4.76 3.70 0.06
C ILE A 29 5.28 2.73 1.12
N GLU A 30 6.56 2.37 1.10
CA GLU A 30 7.16 1.47 2.09
C GLU A 30 7.08 2.04 3.52
N THR A 31 7.22 3.36 3.65
CA THR A 31 7.04 4.04 4.93
C THR A 31 5.59 3.95 5.40
N GLY A 32 4.63 4.17 4.49
CA GLY A 32 3.20 4.01 4.76
C GLY A 32 2.84 2.57 5.17
N ILE A 33 3.38 1.57 4.47
CA ILE A 33 3.18 0.14 4.80
C ILE A 33 3.62 -0.14 6.23
N LYS A 34 4.84 0.27 6.60
CA LYS A 34 5.37 0.05 7.95
C LYS A 34 4.51 0.70 9.02
N GLN A 35 3.99 1.91 8.76
CA GLN A 35 3.14 2.62 9.72
C GLN A 35 1.77 1.94 9.87
N THR A 36 1.11 1.60 8.77
CA THR A 36 -0.18 0.89 8.81
C THR A 36 -0.04 -0.50 9.44
N GLU A 37 1.03 -1.25 9.13
CA GLU A 37 1.29 -2.54 9.79
C GLU A 37 1.45 -2.40 11.31
N LYS A 38 2.10 -1.32 11.77
CA LYS A 38 2.19 -1.01 13.20
C LYS A 38 0.82 -0.72 13.80
N HIS A 39 -0.02 0.10 13.18
CA HIS A 39 -1.37 0.39 13.67
C HIS A 39 -2.23 -0.88 13.72
N LEU A 40 -2.16 -1.73 12.69
CA LEU A 40 -2.83 -3.03 12.70
C LEU A 40 -2.37 -3.89 13.87
N GLN A 41 -1.07 -3.94 14.15
CA GLN A 41 -0.53 -4.68 15.29
C GLN A 41 -1.04 -4.13 16.64
N GLU A 42 -1.25 -2.82 16.76
CA GLU A 42 -1.84 -2.20 17.96
C GLU A 42 -3.28 -2.69 18.18
N PHE A 43 -4.10 -2.76 17.12
CA PHE A 43 -5.44 -3.35 17.20
C PHE A 43 -5.40 -4.85 17.52
N GLU A 44 -4.54 -5.61 16.84
CA GLU A 44 -4.40 -7.05 17.08
C GLU A 44 -4.03 -7.35 18.53
N THR A 45 -3.16 -6.53 19.10
CA THR A 45 -2.76 -6.63 20.51
C THR A 45 -3.89 -6.20 21.46
N LYS A 46 -4.60 -5.11 21.15
CA LYS A 46 -5.71 -4.59 21.97
C LYS A 46 -6.86 -5.59 22.07
N TYR A 47 -7.22 -6.24 20.96
CA TYR A 47 -8.36 -7.16 20.88
C TYR A 47 -7.97 -8.64 20.95
N GLN A 48 -6.68 -8.95 21.01
CA GLN A 48 -6.15 -10.33 21.01
C GLN A 48 -6.71 -11.16 19.84
N LEU A 49 -6.78 -10.53 18.66
CA LEU A 49 -7.42 -11.05 17.47
C LEU A 49 -6.61 -10.64 16.24
N SER A 50 -6.28 -11.57 15.34
CA SER A 50 -5.57 -11.18 14.11
C SER A 50 -6.47 -10.36 13.20
N THR A 51 -5.89 -9.46 12.39
CA THR A 51 -6.64 -8.63 11.43
C THR A 51 -7.46 -9.50 10.47
N GLY A 52 -6.89 -10.62 9.99
CA GLY A 52 -7.60 -11.54 9.10
C GLY A 52 -8.84 -12.18 9.73
N GLU A 53 -8.72 -12.62 10.99
CA GLU A 53 -9.86 -13.18 11.72
C GLU A 53 -10.89 -12.11 12.09
N PHE A 54 -10.44 -10.92 12.49
CA PHE A 54 -11.29 -9.76 12.72
C PHE A 54 -12.16 -9.45 11.49
N ILE A 55 -11.55 -9.29 10.31
CA ILE A 55 -12.28 -9.02 9.07
C ILE A 55 -13.28 -10.15 8.74
N ARG A 56 -12.89 -11.41 8.94
CA ARG A 56 -13.78 -12.56 8.72
C ARG A 56 -15.03 -12.48 9.61
N ARG A 57 -14.85 -12.26 10.92
CA ARG A 57 -15.95 -12.17 11.89
C ARG A 57 -16.82 -10.95 11.67
N PHE A 58 -16.21 -9.81 11.38
CA PHE A 58 -16.92 -8.56 11.09
C PHE A 58 -17.81 -8.71 9.86
N ASN A 59 -17.31 -9.31 8.78
CA ASN A 59 -18.09 -9.56 7.56
C ASN A 59 -19.23 -10.59 7.76
N ASN A 60 -19.17 -11.39 8.82
CA ASN A 60 -20.20 -12.36 9.18
C ASN A 60 -21.22 -11.79 10.20
N ASP A 61 -21.18 -10.47 10.47
CA ASP A 61 -22.00 -9.79 11.48
C ASP A 61 -21.81 -10.36 12.91
N GLU A 62 -20.68 -11.01 13.19
CA GLU A 62 -20.37 -11.60 14.51
C GLU A 62 -19.87 -10.54 15.52
N LEU A 63 -19.56 -9.32 15.05
CA LEU A 63 -19.03 -8.22 15.84
C LEU A 63 -19.90 -6.97 15.65
N LEU A 64 -20.24 -6.30 16.76
CA LEU A 64 -20.94 -5.01 16.71
C LEU A 64 -19.98 -3.92 16.27
N HIS A 65 -20.45 -3.01 15.40
CA HIS A 65 -19.69 -1.84 14.97
C HIS A 65 -19.21 -1.01 16.16
N SER A 66 -17.99 -0.50 16.04
CA SER A 66 -17.42 0.51 16.91
C SER A 66 -16.44 1.35 16.11
N PHE A 67 -16.14 2.55 16.58
CA PHE A 67 -15.18 3.43 15.91
C PHE A 67 -13.81 2.75 15.71
N ASP A 68 -13.35 2.00 16.73
CA ASP A 68 -12.11 1.21 16.65
C ASP A 68 -12.16 0.17 15.51
N PHE A 69 -13.31 -0.46 15.28
CA PHE A 69 -13.46 -1.48 14.23
C PHE A 69 -13.53 -0.85 12.84
N ASP A 70 -14.20 0.29 12.71
CA ASP A 70 -14.23 1.03 11.45
C ASP A 70 -12.82 1.51 11.06
N GLU A 71 -12.03 1.98 12.04
CA GLU A 71 -10.62 2.36 11.84
C GLU A 71 -9.75 1.15 11.47
N TRP A 72 -9.89 0.02 12.16
CA TRP A 72 -9.15 -1.21 11.85
C TRP A 72 -9.43 -1.72 10.43
N ILE A 73 -10.69 -1.66 9.97
CA ILE A 73 -11.05 -1.96 8.58
C ILE A 73 -10.37 -0.98 7.62
N GLY A 74 -10.36 0.31 7.97
CA GLY A 74 -9.68 1.34 7.22
C GLY A 74 -8.19 1.04 7.02
N GLU A 75 -7.48 0.73 8.10
CA GLU A 75 -6.06 0.38 8.07
C GLU A 75 -5.80 -0.91 7.27
N SER A 76 -6.66 -1.91 7.40
CA SER A 76 -6.54 -3.16 6.61
C SER A 76 -6.65 -2.90 5.11
N ARG A 77 -7.60 -2.06 4.70
CA ARG A 77 -7.78 -1.65 3.29
C ARG A 77 -6.64 -0.77 2.80
N MET A 78 -6.16 0.14 3.65
CA MET A 78 -5.00 0.98 3.35
C MET A 78 -3.77 0.11 3.05
N LEU A 79 -3.50 -0.90 3.89
CA LEU A 79 -2.38 -1.81 3.69
C LEU A 79 -2.47 -2.55 2.35
N ALA A 80 -3.65 -3.06 2.01
CA ALA A 80 -3.88 -3.75 0.74
C ALA A 80 -3.59 -2.82 -0.45
N HIS A 81 -4.11 -1.58 -0.41
CA HIS A 81 -3.89 -0.61 -1.48
C HIS A 81 -2.42 -0.16 -1.60
N LEU A 82 -1.71 0.01 -0.48
CA LEU A 82 -0.29 0.33 -0.48
C LEU A 82 0.55 -0.80 -1.08
N ARG A 83 0.23 -2.06 -0.77
CA ARG A 83 0.91 -3.23 -1.34
C ARG A 83 0.68 -3.35 -2.85
N GLU A 84 -0.55 -3.15 -3.31
CA GLU A 84 -0.88 -3.11 -4.74
C GLU A 84 -0.11 -1.98 -5.45
N SER A 85 -0.08 -0.78 -4.84
CA SER A 85 0.65 0.37 -5.39
C SER A 85 2.17 0.13 -5.45
N LYS A 86 2.72 -0.57 -4.45
CA LYS A 86 4.13 -0.98 -4.42
C LYS A 86 4.43 -1.93 -5.59
N GLU A 87 3.65 -2.98 -5.74
CA GLU A 87 3.80 -3.97 -6.82
C GLU A 87 3.74 -3.29 -8.20
N ALA A 88 2.79 -2.37 -8.39
CA ALA A 88 2.64 -1.64 -9.64
C ALA A 88 3.90 -0.81 -10.02
N ILE A 89 4.63 -0.28 -9.03
CA ILE A 89 5.86 0.49 -9.25
C ILE A 89 7.06 -0.44 -9.46
N GLU A 90 7.16 -1.53 -8.68
CA GLU A 90 8.24 -2.51 -8.80
C GLU A 90 8.23 -3.22 -10.16
N GLU A 91 7.06 -3.35 -10.79
CA GLU A 91 6.91 -3.90 -12.13
C GLU A 91 7.29 -2.93 -13.27
N VAL A 92 7.53 -1.64 -12.97
CA VAL A 92 7.97 -0.66 -13.97
C VAL A 92 9.39 -0.97 -14.42
N LYS A 93 9.55 -1.21 -15.73
CA LYS A 93 10.84 -1.55 -16.36
C LYS A 93 11.12 -0.57 -17.48
N PHE A 94 12.34 -0.05 -17.56
CA PHE A 94 12.80 0.71 -18.72
C PHE A 94 13.08 -0.26 -19.86
N VAL A 95 12.39 -0.09 -20.98
CA VAL A 95 12.67 -0.82 -22.23
C VAL A 95 13.77 -0.11 -23.00
N ASN A 96 14.59 -0.89 -23.71
CA ASN A 96 15.68 -0.40 -24.57
C ASN A 96 15.21 -0.25 -26.02
#